data_AF-A0A7W8F0G1-F1
#
_entry.id   AF-A0A7W8F0G1-F1
#
_cell.length_a   1.000
_cell.length_b   1.000
_cell.length_c   1.000
_cell.angle_alpha   90.00
_cell.angle_beta   90.00
_cell.angle_gamma   90.00
#
_symmetry.space_group_name_H-M   'P 1'
#
loop_
_entity.id
_entity.type
_entity.pdbx_description
1 polymer ?
#
loop_
_entity_poly.entity_id
_entity_poly.type
_entity_poly.pdbx_seq_one_letter_code
_entity_poly.pdbx_strand_id
1 'polypeptide(L)' 'MRPYADEHDWLTIVHLPSYAPHLNPVEGIWSLLRRGPLANTAFSDDDHLERILRRGLRHIQLRPT' A
#
# COMPACT_ATOMS: atom_id res chain seq x y z
N MET A 1 18.28 8.32 -4.12
CA MET A 1 17.12 8.00 -4.98
C MET A 1 17.42 8.23 -6.45
N ARG A 2 17.80 9.43 -6.89
CA ARG A 2 18.23 9.67 -8.29
C ARG A 2 19.36 8.75 -8.76
N PRO A 3 20.48 8.56 -8.01
CA PRO A 3 21.56 7.68 -8.46
C PRO A 3 21.12 6.23 -8.71
N TYR A 4 20.23 5.69 -7.86
CA TYR A 4 19.70 4.34 -8.01
C TYR A 4 18.75 4.21 -9.21
N ALA A 5 17.99 5.26 -9.50
CA ALA A 5 17.13 5.27 -10.68
C ALA A 5 17.93 5.46 -11.97
N ASP A 6 19.01 6.26 -11.92
CA ASP A 6 19.93 6.47 -13.03
C ASP A 6 20.71 5.18 -13.38
N GLU A 7 20.90 4.28 -12.41
CA GLU A 7 21.48 2.93 -12.62
C GLU A 7 20.46 1.90 -13.16
N HIS A 8 19.18 2.25 -13.24
CA HIS A 8 18.09 1.35 -13.60
C HIS A 8 17.19 1.96 -14.69
N ASP A 9 17.59 1.79 -15.95
CA ASP A 9 16.88 2.29 -17.15
C ASP A 9 15.40 1.85 -17.26
N TRP A 10 15.00 0.81 -16.52
CA TRP A 10 13.62 0.30 -16.48
C TRP A 10 12.72 1.02 -15.47
N LEU A 11 13.27 1.89 -14.61
CA LEU A 11 12.55 2.54 -13.53
C LEU A 11 12.11 3.97 -13.91
N THR A 12 10.80 4.16 -14.13
CA THR A 12 10.23 5.51 -14.33
C THR A 12 9.79 6.11 -13.01
N ILE A 13 10.36 7.26 -12.63
CA ILE A 13 9.92 8.03 -11.45
C ILE A 13 8.84 9.03 -11.87
N VAL A 14 7.69 8.98 -11.22
CA VAL A 14 6.61 9.96 -11.36
C VAL A 14 6.57 10.85 -10.12
N HIS A 15 6.72 12.17 -10.31
CA HIS A 15 6.58 13.14 -9.23
C HIS A 15 5.10 13.53 -9.06
N LEU A 16 4.57 13.28 -7.87
CA LEU A 16 3.24 13.75 -7.50
C LEU A 16 3.31 15.16 -6.90
N PRO A 17 2.32 16.02 -7.15
CA PRO A 17 2.26 17.33 -6.52
C PRO A 17 2.11 17.21 -5.00
N SER A 18 2.69 18.16 -4.26
CA SER A 18 2.55 18.24 -2.80
C SER A 18 1.08 18.29 -2.40
N TYR A 19 0.73 17.64 -1.29
CA TYR A 19 -0.63 17.62 -0.73
C TYR A 19 -1.72 17.05 -1.65
N ALA A 20 -1.38 16.19 -2.61
CA ALA A 20 -2.34 15.47 -3.44
C ALA A 20 -2.43 13.96 -3.10
N PRO A 21 -2.88 13.57 -1.90
CA PRO A 21 -2.99 12.16 -1.51
C PRO A 21 -3.98 11.39 -2.39
N HIS A 22 -4.97 12.08 -2.96
CA HIS A 22 -5.94 11.51 -3.89
C HIS A 22 -5.32 11.02 -5.21
N LEU A 23 -4.12 11.49 -5.56
CA LEU A 23 -3.38 11.02 -6.74
C LEU A 23 -2.43 9.85 -6.42
N ASN A 24 -2.19 9.56 -5.14
CA ASN A 24 -1.33 8.46 -4.74
C ASN A 24 -2.16 7.16 -4.68
N PRO A 25 -1.93 6.18 -5.57
CA PRO A 25 -2.70 4.92 -5.56
C PRO A 25 -2.54 4.14 -4.26
N VAL A 26 -1.43 4.32 -3.54
CA VAL A 26 -1.18 3.68 -2.25
C VAL A 26 -2.20 4.13 -1.20
N GLU A 27 -2.63 5.40 -1.24
CA GLU A 27 -3.67 5.92 -0.31
C GLU A 27 -5.02 5.24 -0.52
N GLY A 28 -5.36 4.92 -1.78
CA GLY A 28 -6.58 4.17 -2.10
C GLY A 28 -6.55 2.75 -1.53
N ILE A 29 -5.45 2.03 -1.75
CA ILE A 29 -5.24 0.67 -1.23
C ILE A 29 -5.25 0.70 0.31
N TRP A 30 -4.61 1.69 0.92
CA TRP A 30 -4.59 1.87 2.36
C TRP A 30 -5.99 2.12 2.95
N SER A 31 -6.80 2.95 2.29
CA SER A 31 -8.19 3.19 2.68
C SER A 31 -9.02 1.90 2.67
N LEU A 32 -8.84 1.04 1.64
CA LEU A 32 -9.52 -0.26 1.55
C LEU A 32 -9.08 -1.21 2.66
N LEU A 33 -7.78 -1.28 2.94
CA LEU A 33 -7.24 -2.11 4.02
C LEU A 33 -7.83 -1.70 5.38
N ARG A 34 -7.83 -0.38 5.66
CA ARG A 34 -8.31 0.17 6.93
C ARG A 34 -9.82 -0.01 7.13
N ARG A 35 -10.60 0.09 6.06
CA ARG A 35 -12.07 -0.04 6.10
C ARG A 35 -12.55 -1.50 6.08
N GLY A 36 -11.75 -2.41 5.54
CA GLY A 36 -12.09 -3.82 5.44
C GLY A 36 -11.21 -4.70 6.34
N PRO A 37 -10.17 -5.36 5.79
CA PRO A 37 -9.39 -6.39 6.50
C PRO A 37 -8.79 -6.01 7.85
N LEU A 38 -8.48 -4.72 8.06
CA LEU A 38 -7.90 -4.20 9.31
C LEU A 38 -8.95 -3.52 10.20
N ALA A 39 -10.20 -3.41 9.76
CA ALA A 39 -11.24 -2.79 10.56
C ALA A 39 -11.48 -3.61 11.83
N ASN A 40 -11.57 -2.93 12.99
CA ASN A 40 -11.89 -3.53 14.28
C ASN A 40 -10.97 -4.69 14.73
N THR A 41 -9.76 -4.78 14.17
CA THR A 41 -8.78 -5.80 14.57
C THR A 41 -7.85 -5.22 15.64
N ALA A 42 -7.84 -5.83 16.82
CA ALA A 42 -6.82 -5.58 17.82
C ALA A 42 -5.60 -6.48 17.52
N PHE A 43 -4.46 -5.85 17.25
CA PHE A 43 -3.21 -6.58 16.99
C PHE A 43 -2.55 -6.96 18.31
N SER A 44 -1.97 -8.15 18.35
CA SER A 44 -1.38 -8.74 19.56
C SER A 44 0.14 -8.62 19.58
N ASP A 45 0.74 -8.61 18.39
CA ASP A 45 2.17 -8.60 18.12
C ASP A 45 2.40 -8.20 16.65
N ASP A 46 3.66 -7.95 16.29
CA ASP A 46 4.04 -7.50 14.95
C ASP A 46 3.78 -8.56 13.87
N ASP A 47 3.97 -9.85 14.19
CA ASP A 47 3.68 -10.96 13.27
C ASP A 47 2.19 -11.06 12.97
N HIS A 48 1.34 -10.81 13.98
CA HIS A 48 -0.11 -10.75 13.84
C HIS A 48 -0.49 -9.62 12.88
N LEU A 49 0.11 -8.42 13.03
CA LEU A 49 -0.12 -7.31 12.11
C LEU A 49 0.29 -7.67 10.68
N GLU A 50 1.50 -8.19 10.48
CA GLU A 50 2.03 -8.55 9.16
C GLU A 50 1.14 -9.59 8.46
N ARG A 51 0.73 -10.62 9.19
CA ARG A 51 -0.13 -11.70 8.67
C ARG A 51 -1.48 -11.15 8.20
N ILE A 52 -2.13 -10.30 8.98
CA ILE A 52 -3.42 -9.72 8.61
C ILE A 52 -3.26 -8.76 7.42
N LEU A 53 -2.19 -7.96 7.40
CA LEU A 53 -1.90 -7.05 6.29
C LEU A 53 -1.70 -7.82 4.97
N ARG A 54 -0.87 -8.87 4.98
CA ARG A 54 -0.64 -9.73 3.80
C ARG A 54 -1.92 -10.40 3.32
N ARG A 55 -2.77 -10.86 4.24
CA ARG A 55 -4.06 -11.46 3.90
C ARG A 55 -5.02 -10.43 3.29
N GLY A 56 -5.09 -9.23 3.86
CA GLY A 56 -5.91 -8.13 3.35
C GLY A 56 -5.51 -7.70 1.95
N LEU A 57 -4.20 -7.54 1.72
CA LEU A 57 -3.66 -7.23 0.39
C LEU A 57 -3.98 -8.32 -0.64
N ARG A 58 -3.81 -9.59 -0.27
CA ARG A 58 -4.16 -10.72 -1.13
C ARG A 58 -5.65 -10.74 -1.48
N HIS A 59 -6.52 -10.37 -0.53
CA HIS A 59 -7.95 -10.28 -0.79
C HIS A 59 -8.27 -9.20 -1.84
N ILE A 60 -7.71 -8.00 -1.69
CA ILE A 60 -7.89 -6.89 -2.65
C ILE A 60 -7.36 -7.27 -4.04
N GLN A 61 -6.22 -7.96 -4.10
CA GLN A 61 -5.62 -8.41 -5.37
C GLN A 61 -6.46 -9.47 -6.10
N LEU A 62 -7.07 -10.41 -5.35
CA LEU A 62 -7.81 -11.53 -5.94
C LEU A 62 -9.30 -11.23 -6.17
N ARG A 63 -9.86 -10.28 -5.42
CA ARG A 63 -11.27 -9.90 -5.47
C ARG A 63 -11.40 -8.38 -5.33
N PRO A 64 -11.23 -7.65 -6.44
CA PRO A 64 -11.52 -6.22 -6.44
C PRO A 64 -13.03 -6.05 -6.29
N THR A 65 -13.47 -5.63 -5.10
CA THR A 65 -14.84 -5.17 -4.83
C THR A 65 -15.10 -3.82 -5.46
#